data_AF-A0A090WTP1-F1
#
_entry.id   AF-A0A090WTP1-F1
#
_cell.length_a   1.000
_cell.length_b   1.000
_cell.length_c   1.000
_cell.angle_alpha   90.00
_cell.angle_beta   90.00
_cell.angle_gamma   90.00
#
_symmetry.space_group_name_H-M   'P 1'
#
loop_
_entity.id
_entity.type
_entity.pdbx_description
1 polymer ?
#
loop_
_entity_poly.entity_id
_entity_poly.type
_entity_poly.pdbx_seq_one_letter_code
_entity_poly.pdbx_strand_id
1 'polypeptide(L)'
;MNTLLWTFYGIVTLWSIISIILHGSRPTKSLSWLLAVVLLPFAGPLLYYLFGVNRRKFKFFRLKQTEKRKLFDEKYKDIHELENSVDFHSAKNKKLSKLIENGTLLKAYAGNKATVLNGGKETFESIFETLEQAEHFIHLQYYIFSEGELSERFLQHI
;
A
#
# COMPACT_ATOMS: atom_id res chain seq x y z
N MET A 1 -37.41 -11.17 33.78
CA MET A 1 -35.98 -10.80 33.97
C MET A 1 -35.07 -11.61 33.06
N ASN A 2 -35.13 -12.95 33.08
CA ASN A 2 -34.16 -13.81 32.39
C ASN A 2 -34.22 -13.74 30.85
N THR A 3 -35.40 -13.59 30.25
CA THR A 3 -35.55 -13.50 28.79
C THR A 3 -34.80 -12.32 28.18
N LEU A 4 -34.79 -11.17 28.88
CA LEU A 4 -34.06 -9.97 28.44
C LEU A 4 -32.54 -10.15 28.50
N LEU A 5 -32.04 -10.91 29.48
CA LEU A 5 -30.61 -11.21 29.60
C LEU A 5 -30.14 -12.13 28.48
N TRP A 6 -30.92 -13.16 28.15
CA TRP A 6 -30.60 -14.09 27.05
C TRP A 6 -30.67 -13.43 25.68
N THR A 7 -31.65 -12.54 25.44
CA THR A 7 -31.72 -11.79 24.18
C THR A 7 -30.54 -10.83 24.04
N PHE A 8 -30.19 -10.10 25.09
CA PHE A 8 -29.02 -9.22 25.10
C PHE A 8 -27.72 -9.99 24.82
N TYR A 9 -27.52 -11.13 25.50
CA TYR A 9 -26.37 -12.00 25.27
C TYR A 9 -26.28 -12.50 23.82
N GLY A 10 -27.40 -12.93 23.23
CA GLY A 10 -27.45 -13.36 21.84
C GLY A 10 -27.01 -12.26 20.87
N ILE A 11 -27.48 -11.03 21.08
CA ILE A 11 -27.11 -9.86 20.27
C ILE A 11 -25.60 -9.57 20.37
N VAL A 12 -25.06 -9.53 21.60
CA VAL A 12 -23.63 -9.23 21.83
C VAL A 12 -22.72 -10.31 21.24
N THR A 13 -23.14 -11.57 21.34
CA THR A 13 -22.40 -12.71 20.79
C THR A 13 -22.38 -12.68 19.26
N LEU A 14 -23.55 -12.44 18.64
CA LEU A 14 -23.66 -12.30 17.18
C LEU A 14 -22.81 -11.12 16.67
N TRP A 15 -22.88 -9.98 17.37
CA TRP A 15 -22.08 -8.80 17.05
C TRP A 15 -20.57 -9.08 17.18
N SER A 16 -20.16 -9.86 18.18
CA SER A 16 -18.77 -10.29 18.37
C SER A 16 -18.28 -11.13 17.19
N ILE A 17 -19.07 -12.12 16.75
CA ILE A 17 -18.74 -12.97 15.60
C ILE A 17 -18.58 -12.15 14.33
N ILE A 18 -19.53 -11.24 14.04
CA ILE A 18 -19.45 -10.34 12.89
C ILE A 18 -18.20 -9.46 12.97
N SER A 19 -17.91 -8.92 14.16
CA SER A 19 -16.72 -8.10 14.39
C SER A 19 -15.42 -8.88 14.12
N ILE A 20 -15.32 -10.13 14.58
CA ILE A 20 -14.16 -11.00 14.38
C ILE A 20 -13.92 -11.27 12.89
N ILE A 21 -14.98 -11.54 12.12
CA ILE A 21 -14.88 -11.82 10.69
C ILE A 21 -14.45 -10.56 9.92
N LEU A 22 -15.08 -9.41 10.20
CA LEU A 22 -14.81 -8.17 9.47
C LEU A 22 -13.48 -7.51 9.84
N HIS A 23 -13.07 -7.57 11.11
CA HIS A 23 -11.93 -6.82 11.63
C HIS A 23 -10.73 -7.70 12.01
N GLY A 24 -10.87 -9.03 11.87
CA GLY A 24 -9.81 -10.00 12.07
C GLY A 24 -8.57 -9.67 11.25
N SER A 25 -7.41 -9.60 11.90
CA SER A 25 -6.15 -9.27 11.21
C SER A 25 -5.41 -10.49 10.67
N ARG A 26 -5.56 -11.65 11.33
CA ARG A 26 -4.96 -12.92 10.93
C ARG A 26 -5.98 -14.04 11.13
N PRO A 27 -6.16 -14.94 10.14
CA PRO A 27 -7.15 -16.03 10.23
C PRO A 27 -7.02 -16.88 11.49
N THR A 28 -5.79 -17.19 11.90
CA THR A 28 -5.51 -17.99 13.10
C THR A 28 -6.02 -17.33 14.39
N LYS A 29 -5.80 -16.02 14.55
CA LYS A 29 -6.28 -15.28 15.73
C LYS A 29 -7.79 -15.13 15.72
N SER A 30 -8.39 -14.88 14.55
CA SER A 30 -9.85 -14.79 14.42
C SER A 30 -10.51 -16.10 14.80
N LEU A 31 -9.95 -17.24 14.38
CA LEU A 31 -10.47 -18.55 14.72
C LEU A 31 -10.40 -18.82 16.23
N SER A 32 -9.30 -18.47 16.89
CA SER A 32 -9.18 -18.58 18.35
C SER A 32 -10.24 -17.76 19.09
N TRP A 33 -10.53 -16.54 18.63
CA TRP A 33 -11.57 -15.71 19.23
C TRP A 33 -12.98 -16.20 18.93
N LEU A 34 -13.24 -16.74 17.74
CA LEU A 34 -14.52 -17.39 17.42
C LEU A 34 -14.79 -18.57 18.36
N LEU A 35 -13.77 -19.42 18.57
CA LEU A 35 -13.87 -20.55 19.49
C LEU A 35 -14.13 -20.06 20.93
N ALA A 36 -13.41 -19.05 21.40
CA ALA A 36 -13.63 -18.49 22.74
C ALA A 36 -15.04 -17.93 22.92
N VAL A 37 -15.58 -17.23 21.90
CA VAL A 37 -16.94 -16.66 21.93
C VAL A 37 -18.02 -17.74 21.90
N VAL A 38 -17.82 -18.82 21.15
CA VAL A 38 -18.80 -19.92 21.04
C VAL A 38 -18.76 -20.86 22.25
N LEU A 39 -17.56 -21.17 22.76
CA LEU A 39 -17.38 -22.16 23.83
C LEU A 39 -17.59 -21.57 25.24
N LEU A 40 -17.37 -20.27 25.42
CA LEU A 40 -17.50 -19.60 26.73
C LEU A 40 -18.68 -18.62 26.72
N PRO A 41 -19.87 -19.03 27.18
CA PRO A 41 -21.01 -18.13 27.22
C PRO A 41 -20.76 -16.97 28.19
N PHE A 42 -21.20 -15.78 27.80
CA PHE A 42 -20.97 -14.47 28.44
C PHE A 42 -19.50 -14.03 28.51
N ALA A 43 -18.60 -14.88 29.00
CA ALA A 43 -17.17 -14.59 29.15
C ALA A 43 -16.45 -14.44 27.81
N GLY A 44 -16.80 -15.25 26.80
CA GLY A 44 -16.18 -15.23 25.48
C GLY A 44 -16.31 -13.87 24.77
N PRO A 45 -17.54 -13.36 24.54
CA PRO A 45 -17.76 -12.02 24.02
C PRO A 45 -17.06 -10.92 24.84
N LEU A 46 -17.13 -11.01 26.18
CA LEU A 46 -16.49 -10.04 27.08
C LEU A 46 -14.97 -9.99 26.87
N LEU A 47 -14.31 -11.16 26.86
CA LEU A 47 -12.86 -11.27 26.64
C LEU A 47 -12.48 -10.81 25.23
N TYR A 48 -13.30 -11.07 24.22
CA TYR A 48 -13.08 -10.58 22.87
C TYR A 48 -13.05 -9.05 22.81
N TYR A 49 -14.01 -8.35 23.45
CA TYR A 49 -14.01 -6.88 23.46
C TYR A 49 -12.85 -6.26 24.25
N LEU A 50 -12.42 -6.93 25.33
CA LEU A 50 -11.30 -6.50 26.13
C LEU A 50 -9.96 -6.69 25.40
N PHE A 51 -9.73 -7.86 24.82
CA PHE A 51 -8.40 -8.26 24.34
C PHE A 51 -8.33 -8.62 22.84
N GLY A 52 -9.43 -9.06 22.23
CA GLY A 52 -9.47 -9.58 20.87
C GLY A 52 -9.69 -8.54 19.77
N VAL A 53 -10.35 -7.43 20.09
CA VAL A 53 -10.56 -6.34 19.13
C VAL A 53 -9.22 -5.69 18.76
N ASN A 54 -8.87 -5.74 17.48
CA ASN A 54 -7.63 -5.15 16.98
C ASN A 54 -7.72 -3.62 16.87
N ARG A 55 -7.52 -2.93 18.01
CA ARG A 55 -7.58 -1.47 18.10
C ARG A 55 -6.48 -0.74 17.31
N ARG A 56 -5.43 -1.45 16.85
CA ARG A 56 -4.38 -0.84 16.00
C ARG A 56 -4.90 -0.39 14.63
N LYS A 57 -5.94 -1.03 14.07
CA LYS A 57 -6.57 -0.59 12.81
C LYS A 57 -7.44 0.67 12.96
N PHE A 58 -7.87 1.01 14.18
CA PHE A 58 -8.63 2.23 14.47
C PHE A 58 -7.74 3.47 14.68
N LYS A 59 -6.41 3.31 14.77
CA LYS A 59 -5.49 4.46 14.72
C LYS A 59 -5.53 5.03 13.30
N PHE A 60 -6.26 6.14 13.11
CA PHE A 60 -5.81 7.44 12.59
C PHE A 60 -4.60 7.53 11.60
N PHE A 61 -4.23 6.45 10.91
CA PHE A 61 -3.17 6.45 9.90
C PHE A 61 -3.60 7.19 8.62
N ARG A 62 -4.90 7.47 8.45
CA ARG A 62 -5.41 8.32 7.37
C ARG A 62 -4.94 9.79 7.46
N LEU A 63 -4.59 10.32 8.64
CA LEU A 63 -4.24 11.74 8.76
C LEU A 63 -2.79 12.04 8.36
N LYS A 64 -1.82 11.19 8.71
CA LYS A 64 -0.42 11.41 8.31
C LYS A 64 -0.19 11.31 6.80
N GLN A 65 -0.96 10.45 6.12
CA GLN A 65 -0.86 10.33 4.67
C GLN A 65 -1.52 11.50 3.96
N THR A 66 -2.64 12.02 4.48
CA THR A 66 -3.30 13.22 3.95
C THR A 66 -2.46 14.49 4.11
N GLU A 67 -1.77 14.66 5.24
CA GLU A 67 -0.87 15.81 5.47
C GLU A 67 0.37 15.76 4.56
N LYS A 68 1.01 14.59 4.44
CA LYS A 68 2.11 14.39 3.46
C LYS A 68 1.65 14.61 2.02
N ARG A 69 0.38 14.28 1.72
CA ARG A 69 -0.23 14.46 0.41
C ARG A 69 -0.50 15.93 0.10
N LYS A 70 -0.98 16.72 1.07
CA LYS A 70 -1.10 18.18 0.94
C LYS A 70 0.26 18.86 0.73
N LEU A 71 1.30 18.43 1.45
CA LEU A 71 2.65 18.97 1.28
C LEU A 71 3.25 18.62 -0.10
N PHE A 72 2.93 17.44 -0.64
CA PHE A 72 3.27 17.09 -2.02
C PHE A 72 2.51 17.98 -3.01
N ASP A 73 1.19 18.15 -2.84
CA ASP A 73 0.37 19.02 -3.69
C ASP A 73 0.87 20.48 -3.70
N GLU A 74 1.25 21.05 -2.55
CA GLU A 74 1.80 22.41 -2.50
C GLU A 74 3.18 22.53 -3.13
N LYS A 75 4.06 21.54 -2.94
CA LYS A 75 5.43 21.56 -3.47
C LYS A 75 5.50 21.31 -4.98
N TYR A 76 4.52 20.61 -5.55
CA TYR A 76 4.53 20.19 -6.96
C TYR A 76 3.38 20.79 -7.78
N LYS A 77 2.67 21.79 -7.25
CA LYS A 77 1.69 22.59 -8.02
C LYS A 77 2.28 23.11 -9.33
N ASP A 78 3.53 23.56 -9.32
CA ASP A 78 4.22 24.08 -10.51
C ASP A 78 4.49 22.99 -11.56
N ILE A 79 4.62 21.70 -11.16
CA ILE A 79 4.74 20.57 -12.09
C ILE A 79 3.43 20.36 -12.87
N HIS A 80 2.27 20.66 -12.28
CA HIS A 80 0.98 20.53 -12.96
C HIS A 80 0.74 21.56 -14.07
N GLU A 81 1.50 22.66 -14.08
CA GLU A 81 1.46 23.73 -15.08
C GLU A 81 2.52 23.57 -16.18
N LEU A 82 3.31 22.48 -16.15
CA LEU A 82 4.27 22.18 -17.20
C LEU A 82 3.58 22.10 -18.58
N GLU A 83 4.09 22.91 -19.50
CA GLU A 83 3.58 23.20 -20.85
C GLU A 83 3.38 21.95 -21.74
N ASN A 84 4.00 20.82 -21.37
CA ASN A 84 4.03 19.58 -22.16
C ASN A 84 3.06 18.47 -21.69
N SER A 85 2.01 18.81 -20.94
CA SER A 85 1.00 17.83 -20.55
C SER A 85 0.21 17.32 -21.78
N VAL A 86 -0.09 16.02 -21.82
CA VAL A 86 -0.73 15.37 -22.98
C VAL A 86 -2.24 15.25 -22.77
N ASP A 87 -3.03 15.83 -23.66
CA ASP A 87 -4.44 15.46 -23.81
C ASP A 87 -4.57 14.32 -24.81
N PHE A 88 -4.98 13.15 -24.31
CA PHE A 88 -5.14 11.97 -25.14
C PHE A 88 -6.46 12.04 -25.91
N HIS A 89 -6.38 11.94 -27.24
CA HIS A 89 -7.55 11.88 -28.12
C HIS A 89 -8.42 10.62 -27.90
N SER A 90 -7.79 9.49 -27.56
CA SER A 90 -8.51 8.24 -27.30
C SER A 90 -9.14 8.24 -25.90
N ALA A 91 -10.44 7.95 -25.82
CA ALA A 91 -11.17 7.84 -24.56
C ALA A 91 -10.54 6.84 -23.58
N LYS A 92 -9.99 5.72 -24.09
CA LYS A 92 -9.29 4.71 -23.29
C LYS A 92 -8.05 5.31 -22.63
N ASN A 93 -7.22 6.00 -23.41
CA ASN A 93 -5.98 6.59 -22.92
C ASN A 93 -6.24 7.76 -21.98
N LYS A 94 -7.29 8.55 -22.23
CA LYS A 94 -7.74 9.62 -21.31
C LYS A 94 -8.17 9.06 -19.95
N LYS A 95 -8.92 7.95 -19.95
CA LYS A 95 -9.30 7.25 -18.71
C LYS A 95 -8.09 6.70 -17.95
N LEU A 96 -7.13 6.11 -18.67
CA LEU A 96 -5.89 5.61 -18.07
C LEU A 96 -5.04 6.74 -17.49
N SER A 97 -4.84 7.83 -18.25
CA SER A 97 -4.11 9.01 -17.80
C SER A 97 -4.72 9.58 -16.52
N LYS A 98 -6.04 9.75 -16.49
CA LYS A 98 -6.76 10.24 -15.30
C LYS A 98 -6.65 9.28 -14.10
N LEU A 99 -6.63 7.97 -14.35
CA LEU A 99 -6.42 6.98 -13.28
C LEU A 99 -5.03 7.12 -12.66
N ILE A 100 -4.00 7.27 -13.49
CA ILE A 100 -2.62 7.46 -13.05
C ILE A 100 -2.53 8.77 -12.26
N GLU A 101 -3.05 9.88 -12.81
CA GLU A 101 -3.04 11.19 -12.17
C GLU A 101 -3.73 11.17 -10.79
N ASN A 102 -4.86 10.49 -10.65
CA ASN A 102 -5.53 10.39 -9.34
C ASN A 102 -4.71 9.60 -8.30
N GLY A 103 -3.86 8.67 -8.74
CA GLY A 103 -3.04 7.82 -7.88
C GLY A 103 -1.68 8.44 -7.54
N THR A 104 -1.06 9.15 -8.50
CA THR A 104 0.30 9.68 -8.40
C THR A 104 0.35 11.19 -8.24
N LEU A 105 -0.75 11.89 -8.53
CA LEU A 105 -0.81 13.35 -8.65
C LEU A 105 0.11 13.88 -9.76
N LEU A 106 0.41 13.07 -10.78
CA LEU A 106 1.23 13.49 -11.91
C LEU A 106 0.43 13.32 -13.21
N LYS A 107 0.47 14.36 -14.05
CA LYS A 107 -0.10 14.31 -15.40
C LYS A 107 0.81 13.49 -16.33
N ALA A 108 0.25 13.03 -17.45
CA ALA A 108 1.05 12.47 -18.53
C ALA A 108 1.76 13.59 -19.31
N TYR A 109 3.02 13.37 -19.66
CA TYR A 109 3.84 14.34 -20.40
C TYR A 109 4.32 13.76 -21.74
N ALA A 110 4.49 14.64 -22.74
CA ALA A 110 5.05 14.30 -24.03
C ALA A 110 6.59 14.25 -23.98
N GLY A 111 7.21 13.69 -25.02
CA GLY A 111 8.68 13.70 -25.19
C GLY A 111 9.44 12.63 -24.40
N ASN A 112 8.74 11.79 -23.64
CA ASN A 112 9.36 10.68 -22.92
C ASN A 112 9.86 9.61 -23.90
N LYS A 113 11.10 9.15 -23.71
CA LYS A 113 11.66 7.95 -24.34
C LYS A 113 11.66 6.84 -23.31
N ALA A 114 11.05 5.72 -23.66
CA ALA A 114 11.03 4.52 -22.81
C ALA A 114 11.48 3.32 -23.64
N THR A 115 12.41 2.56 -23.08
CA THR A 115 12.88 1.29 -23.66
C THR A 115 12.35 0.16 -22.80
N VAL A 116 11.74 -0.85 -23.45
CA VAL A 116 11.27 -2.05 -22.77
C VAL A 116 12.40 -3.06 -22.76
N LEU A 117 12.90 -3.41 -21.58
CA LEU A 117 13.96 -4.40 -21.39
C LEU A 117 13.32 -5.73 -20.99
N ASN A 118 13.70 -6.81 -21.68
CA ASN A 118 13.14 -8.14 -21.51
C ASN A 118 14.12 -9.05 -20.77
N GLY A 119 13.97 -9.08 -19.44
CA GLY A 119 14.70 -10.00 -18.57
C GLY A 119 15.92 -9.39 -17.89
N GLY A 120 16.55 -10.17 -17.01
CA GLY A 120 17.60 -9.67 -16.13
C GLY A 120 18.88 -9.27 -16.85
N LYS A 121 19.34 -10.07 -17.82
CA LYS A 121 20.60 -9.81 -18.52
C LYS A 121 20.59 -8.45 -19.22
N GLU A 122 19.60 -8.21 -20.08
CA GLU A 122 19.44 -6.94 -20.81
C GLU A 122 19.27 -5.76 -19.84
N THR A 123 18.54 -5.97 -18.74
CA THR A 123 18.32 -4.93 -17.73
C THR A 123 19.63 -4.53 -17.04
N PHE A 124 20.43 -5.50 -16.58
CA PHE A 124 21.69 -5.20 -15.90
C PHE A 124 22.76 -4.68 -16.85
N GLU A 125 22.82 -5.16 -18.09
CA GLU A 125 23.71 -4.60 -19.12
C GLU A 125 23.41 -3.11 -19.37
N SER A 126 22.13 -2.75 -19.54
CA SER A 126 21.72 -1.35 -19.70
C SER A 126 22.02 -0.49 -18.46
N ILE A 127 21.87 -1.04 -17.26
CA ILE A 127 22.24 -0.36 -16.01
C ILE A 127 23.75 -0.08 -15.99
N PHE A 128 24.59 -1.09 -16.25
CA PHE A 128 26.05 -0.90 -16.22
C PHE A 128 26.54 0.10 -17.27
N GLU A 129 25.99 0.05 -18.50
CA GLU A 129 26.29 1.05 -19.53
C GLU A 129 25.91 2.47 -19.07
N THR A 130 24.76 2.62 -18.41
CA THR A 130 24.33 3.92 -17.87
C THR A 130 25.24 4.41 -16.74
N LEU A 131 25.78 3.50 -15.91
CA LEU A 131 26.74 3.85 -14.86
C LEU A 131 28.06 4.36 -15.45
N GLU A 132 28.58 3.71 -16.49
CA GLU A 132 29.82 4.14 -17.17
C GLU A 132 29.69 5.54 -17.79
N GLN A 133 28.49 5.89 -18.27
CA GLN A 133 28.19 7.17 -18.90
C GLN A 133 27.80 8.27 -17.91
N ALA A 134 27.67 7.97 -16.61
CA ALA A 134 27.19 8.93 -15.63
C ALA A 134 28.27 9.96 -15.25
N GLU A 135 27.99 11.25 -15.48
CA GLU A 135 28.99 12.32 -15.25
C GLU A 135 28.85 13.04 -13.90
N HIS A 136 27.64 13.07 -13.32
CA HIS A 136 27.35 13.92 -12.15
C HIS A 136 26.80 13.15 -10.96
N PHE A 137 25.67 12.46 -11.14
CA PHE A 137 24.98 11.78 -10.05
C PHE A 137 24.34 10.48 -10.53
N ILE A 138 24.43 9.46 -9.68
CA ILE A 138 23.71 8.19 -9.83
C ILE A 138 22.71 8.10 -8.67
N HIS A 139 21.43 8.07 -9.00
CA HIS A 139 20.37 7.82 -8.02
C HIS A 139 19.90 6.37 -8.11
N LEU A 140 20.17 5.60 -7.06
CA LEU A 140 19.86 4.17 -7.02
C LEU A 140 18.77 3.87 -5.98
N GLN A 141 17.73 3.14 -6.39
CA GLN A 141 16.68 2.69 -5.48
C GLN A 141 16.28 1.24 -5.79
N TYR A 142 16.55 0.33 -4.85
CA TYR A 142 16.18 -1.08 -4.93
C TYR A 142 15.46 -1.56 -3.68
N TYR A 143 14.63 -2.60 -3.84
CA TYR A 143 14.00 -3.27 -2.70
C TYR A 143 15.00 -4.12 -1.90
N ILE A 144 15.87 -4.85 -2.61
CA ILE A 144 16.97 -5.65 -2.04
C ILE A 144 18.22 -5.35 -2.85
N PHE A 145 19.29 -5.01 -2.15
CA PHE A 145 20.65 -4.93 -2.69
C PHE A 145 21.53 -5.79 -1.79
N SER A 146 22.05 -6.88 -2.33
CA SER A 146 22.79 -7.90 -1.56
C SER A 146 24.07 -8.27 -2.29
N GLU A 147 25.06 -8.74 -1.52
CA GLU A 147 26.32 -9.24 -2.05
C GLU A 147 26.12 -10.39 -3.04
N GLY A 148 26.89 -10.37 -4.12
CA GLY A 148 26.89 -11.32 -5.22
C GLY A 148 27.49 -10.73 -6.49
N GLU A 149 27.52 -11.53 -7.56
CA GLU A 149 28.17 -11.18 -8.84
C GLU A 149 27.70 -9.83 -9.41
N LEU A 150 26.39 -9.55 -9.34
CA LEU A 150 25.84 -8.30 -9.85
C LEU A 150 26.21 -7.08 -9.01
N SER A 151 26.24 -7.21 -7.67
CA SER A 151 26.64 -6.11 -6.80
C SER A 151 28.15 -5.86 -6.88
N GLU A 152 28.95 -6.92 -6.99
CA GLU A 152 30.40 -6.80 -7.19
C GLU A 152 30.71 -6.08 -8.50
N ARG A 153 30.04 -6.48 -9.58
CA ARG A 153 30.16 -5.79 -10.87
C ARG A 153 29.69 -4.35 -10.77
N PHE A 154 28.57 -4.07 -10.09
CA PHE A 154 28.08 -2.71 -9.88
C PHE A 154 29.13 -1.81 -9.20
N LEU A 155 29.80 -2.31 -8.17
CA LEU A 155 30.84 -1.58 -7.44
C LEU A 155 32.13 -1.36 -8.25
N GLN A 156 32.34 -2.06 -9.36
CA GLN A 156 33.47 -1.80 -10.26
C GLN A 156 33.23 -0.59 -11.17
N HIS A 157 31.98 -0.16 -11.34
CA HIS A 157 31.59 0.92 -12.26
C HIS A 157 31.29 2.24 -11.52
N ILE A 158 31.59 2.31 -10.22
CA ILE A 158 31.41 3.48 -9.35
C ILE A 158 32.71 3.68 -8.56
#